data_AF-A0A6A4ZIB4-F1
#
_entry.id   AF-A0A6A4ZIB4-F1
#
_cell.length_a   1.000
_cell.length_b   1.000
_cell.length_c   1.000
_cell.angle_alpha   90.00
_cell.angle_beta   90.00
_cell.angle_gamma   90.00
#
_symmetry.space_group_name_H-M   'P 1'
#
loop_
_entity.id
_entity.type
_entity.pdbx_description
1 polymer ?
#
loop_
_entity_poly.entity_id
_entity_poly.type
_entity_poly.pdbx_seq_one_letter_code
_entity_poly.pdbx_strand_id
1 'polypeptide(L)'
;MMAYREQKKKEMSGLEGTICQLKHIRSVLHKSVPTRLARSLLLLPWHEVVRSLADLRMLSESQNQALKAQLVEHEALVREMYHWTATYHIKPSLDYNRASWRHASLLNDPATRKLGKEWITEHMFHNTDAIFHQYGFPPRDSFEHLLHDFNFTFDDNGYCVTARHMTRLSESVDSFLGHYQSTLLPFQTCILDYDVASTCHGATAGSMTLPRLRSQTRP
;
A
#
# COMPACT_ATOMS: atom_id res chain seq x y z
N MET A 1 -74.35 76.09 16.65
CA MET A 1 -73.30 76.04 15.61
C MET A 1 -71.87 76.25 16.16
N MET A 2 -71.65 76.91 17.31
CA MET A 2 -70.30 77.11 17.90
C MET A 2 -69.70 75.85 18.57
N ALA A 3 -70.48 75.06 19.32
CA ALA A 3 -70.00 73.88 20.03
C ALA A 3 -69.35 72.81 19.13
N TYR A 4 -69.88 72.62 17.91
CA TYR A 4 -69.30 71.71 16.92
C TYR A 4 -67.92 72.16 16.42
N ARG A 5 -67.71 73.48 16.28
CA ARG A 5 -66.42 74.04 15.84
C ARG A 5 -65.34 73.87 16.91
N GLU A 6 -65.70 74.02 18.18
CA GLU A 6 -64.78 73.79 19.30
C GLU A 6 -64.40 72.31 19.44
N GLN A 7 -65.35 71.40 19.28
CA GLN A 7 -65.08 69.96 19.28
C GLN A 7 -64.13 69.55 18.15
N LYS A 8 -64.40 70.01 16.93
CA LYS A 8 -63.52 69.80 15.77
C LYS A 8 -62.10 70.35 15.99
N LYS A 9 -61.97 71.50 16.65
CA LYS A 9 -60.67 72.10 16.96
C LYS A 9 -59.88 71.27 17.98
N LYS A 10 -60.56 70.73 19.01
CA LYS A 10 -59.94 69.81 19.98
C LYS A 10 -59.48 68.52 19.30
N GLU A 11 -60.32 67.91 18.48
CA GLU A 11 -59.97 66.70 17.71
C GLU A 11 -58.79 66.95 16.77
N MET A 12 -58.79 68.08 16.07
CA MET A 12 -57.69 68.45 15.17
C MET A 12 -56.37 68.64 15.93
N SER A 13 -56.39 69.32 17.08
CA SER A 13 -55.20 69.45 17.94
C SER A 13 -54.72 68.11 18.51
N GLY A 14 -55.64 67.20 18.83
CA GLY A 14 -55.31 65.84 19.28
C GLY A 14 -54.63 65.03 18.17
N LEU A 15 -55.19 65.09 16.95
CA LEU A 15 -54.62 64.42 15.78
C LEU A 15 -53.25 64.98 15.42
N GLU A 16 -53.07 66.30 15.45
CA GLU A 16 -51.76 66.92 15.24
C GLU A 16 -50.73 66.46 16.29
N GLY A 17 -51.13 66.33 17.55
CA GLY A 17 -50.31 65.75 18.61
C GLY A 17 -49.88 64.32 18.31
N THR A 18 -50.82 63.46 17.87
CA THR A 18 -50.51 62.07 17.50
C THR A 18 -49.58 61.99 16.29
N ILE A 19 -49.76 62.84 15.28
CA ILE A 19 -48.89 62.90 14.11
C ILE A 19 -47.48 63.32 14.51
N CYS A 20 -47.34 64.30 15.40
CA CYS A 20 -46.05 64.71 15.94
C CYS A 20 -45.37 63.59 16.71
N GLN A 21 -46.10 62.84 17.55
CA GLN A 21 -45.56 61.68 18.27
C GLN A 21 -45.13 60.56 17.31
N LEU A 22 -45.94 60.22 16.32
CA LEU A 22 -45.61 59.19 15.33
C LEU A 22 -44.42 59.60 14.45
N LYS A 23 -44.32 60.88 14.06
CA LYS A 23 -43.14 61.41 13.36
C LYS A 23 -41.89 61.32 14.22
N HIS A 24 -42.01 61.63 15.51
CA HIS A 24 -40.90 61.52 16.45
C HIS A 24 -40.44 60.06 16.61
N ILE A 25 -41.36 59.13 16.88
CA ILE A 25 -41.08 57.69 16.98
C ILE A 25 -40.44 57.16 15.69
N ARG A 26 -41.00 57.52 14.53
CA ARG A 26 -40.42 57.16 13.22
C ARG A 26 -39.00 57.68 13.08
N SER A 27 -38.72 58.92 13.48
CA SER A 27 -37.38 59.50 13.39
C SER A 27 -36.37 58.80 14.30
N VAL A 28 -36.78 58.40 15.51
CA VAL A 28 -35.94 57.67 16.46
C VAL A 28 -35.65 56.26 15.95
N LEU A 29 -36.68 55.56 15.45
CA LEU A 29 -36.53 54.24 14.85
C LEU A 29 -35.61 54.31 13.62
N HIS A 30 -35.83 55.26 12.71
CA HIS A 30 -35.02 55.41 11.50
C HIS A 30 -33.55 55.76 11.79
N LYS A 31 -33.26 56.47 12.88
CA LYS A 31 -31.88 56.70 13.35
C LYS A 31 -31.23 55.45 13.96
N SER A 32 -32.04 54.55 14.55
CA SER A 32 -31.57 53.29 15.14
C SER A 32 -31.42 52.14 14.14
N VAL A 33 -32.11 52.21 12.99
CA VAL A 33 -32.02 51.23 11.90
C VAL A 33 -30.60 51.07 11.34
N PRO A 34 -29.85 52.14 10.99
CA PRO A 34 -28.47 51.97 10.50
C PRO A 34 -27.54 51.33 11.54
N THR A 35 -27.75 51.57 12.84
CA THR A 35 -26.96 50.93 13.91
C THR A 35 -27.30 49.45 14.07
N ARG A 36 -28.57 49.06 13.90
CA ARG A 36 -28.99 47.65 13.91
C ARG A 36 -28.54 46.91 12.66
N LEU A 37 -28.62 47.56 11.49
CA LEU A 37 -28.15 47.00 10.23
C LEU A 37 -26.62 46.85 10.23
N ALA A 38 -25.87 47.83 10.75
CA ALA A 38 -24.43 47.69 10.95
C ALA A 38 -24.09 46.53 11.90
N ARG A 39 -24.87 46.33 12.97
CA ARG A 39 -24.69 45.19 13.89
C ARG A 39 -25.09 43.85 13.27
N SER A 40 -26.09 43.81 12.39
CA SER A 40 -26.46 42.61 11.63
C SER A 40 -25.55 42.33 10.44
N LEU A 41 -24.76 43.30 9.98
CA LEU A 41 -23.68 43.10 9.01
C LEU A 41 -22.40 42.57 9.69
N LEU A 42 -22.19 42.91 10.97
CA LEU A 42 -21.09 42.38 11.80
C LEU A 42 -21.37 40.98 12.36
N LEU A 43 -22.63 40.52 12.33
CA LEU A 43 -23.04 39.18 12.76
C LEU A 43 -23.42 38.39 11.52
N LEU A 44 -22.76 37.26 11.26
CA LEU A 44 -23.17 36.40 10.15
C LEU A 44 -24.66 36.05 10.30
N PRO A 45 -25.45 36.13 9.22
CA PRO A 45 -26.83 35.68 9.24
C PRO A 45 -26.92 34.25 9.78
N TRP A 46 -27.80 34.02 10.75
CA TRP A 46 -27.90 32.71 11.41
C TRP A 46 -28.17 31.57 10.43
N HIS A 47 -28.85 31.84 9.31
CA HIS A 47 -29.06 30.85 8.26
C HIS A 47 -27.76 30.44 7.55
N GLU A 48 -26.78 31.34 7.39
CA GLU A 48 -25.45 31.02 6.86
C GLU A 48 -24.64 30.20 7.87
N VAL A 49 -24.75 30.51 9.17
CA VAL A 49 -24.12 29.73 10.24
C VAL A 49 -24.70 28.32 10.31
N VAL A 50 -26.02 28.17 10.23
CA VAL A 50 -26.67 26.85 10.21
C VAL A 50 -26.30 26.07 8.95
N ARG A 51 -26.20 26.74 7.79
CA ARG A 51 -25.75 26.10 6.55
C ARG A 51 -24.29 25.64 6.65
N SER A 52 -23.38 26.48 7.13
CA SER A 52 -21.97 26.09 7.27
C SER A 52 -21.77 24.96 8.28
N LEU A 53 -22.54 24.94 9.38
CA LEU A 53 -22.55 23.83 10.33
C LEU A 53 -23.11 22.54 9.72
N ALA A 54 -24.15 22.64 8.89
CA ALA A 54 -24.69 21.49 8.17
C ALA A 54 -23.67 20.94 7.15
N ASP A 55 -22.98 21.81 6.41
CA ASP A 55 -21.94 21.44 5.46
C ASP A 55 -20.75 20.78 6.17
N LEU A 56 -20.29 21.35 7.29
CA LEU A 56 -19.25 20.78 8.15
C LEU A 56 -19.67 19.41 8.71
N ARG A 57 -20.92 19.26 9.12
CA ARG A 57 -21.47 17.99 9.59
C ARG A 57 -21.45 16.94 8.49
N MET A 58 -21.95 17.27 7.30
CA MET A 58 -21.95 16.35 6.16
C MET A 58 -20.52 15.94 5.77
N LEU A 59 -19.59 16.90 5.77
CA LEU A 59 -18.18 16.62 5.53
C LEU A 59 -17.62 15.65 6.58
N SER A 60 -17.86 15.92 7.87
CA SER A 60 -17.41 15.06 8.96
C SER A 60 -18.03 13.66 8.90
N GLU A 61 -19.31 13.55 8.58
CA GLU A 61 -20.01 12.27 8.41
C GLU A 61 -19.42 11.49 7.23
N SER A 62 -19.16 12.13 6.09
CA SER A 62 -18.54 11.48 4.92
C SER A 62 -17.11 11.00 5.21
N GLN A 63 -16.31 11.81 5.91
CA GLN A 63 -14.96 11.44 6.33
C GLN A 63 -14.99 10.27 7.32
N ASN A 64 -15.91 10.28 8.28
CA ASN A 64 -16.07 9.20 9.24
C ASN A 64 -16.50 7.90 8.55
N GLN A 65 -17.40 7.97 7.57
CA GLN A 65 -17.78 6.80 6.75
C GLN A 65 -16.59 6.25 5.96
N ALA A 66 -15.80 7.11 5.32
CA ALA A 66 -14.60 6.69 4.58
C ALA A 66 -13.56 6.04 5.51
N LEU A 67 -13.30 6.62 6.68
CA LEU A 67 -12.39 6.06 7.68
C LEU A 67 -12.89 4.71 8.23
N LYS A 68 -14.19 4.56 8.44
CA LYS A 68 -14.79 3.28 8.84
C LYS A 68 -14.62 2.22 7.76
N ALA A 69 -14.80 2.58 6.49
CA ALA A 69 -14.58 1.67 5.38
C ALA A 69 -13.11 1.21 5.32
N GLN A 70 -12.16 2.14 5.46
CA GLN A 70 -10.72 1.83 5.53
C GLN A 70 -10.39 0.92 6.72
N LEU A 71 -10.99 1.17 7.90
CA LEU A 71 -10.78 0.30 9.07
C LEU A 71 -11.25 -1.13 8.81
N VAL A 72 -12.41 -1.32 8.19
CA VAL A 72 -12.93 -2.66 7.85
C VAL A 72 -12.01 -3.37 6.87
N GLU A 73 -11.50 -2.65 5.86
CA GLU A 73 -10.55 -3.19 4.88
C GLU A 73 -9.22 -3.61 5.56
N HIS A 74 -8.64 -2.72 6.37
CA HIS A 74 -7.41 -3.02 7.10
C HIS A 74 -7.59 -4.16 8.13
N GLU A 75 -8.74 -4.22 8.80
CA GLU A 75 -9.03 -5.30 9.73
C GLU A 75 -9.13 -6.66 9.01
N ALA A 76 -9.74 -6.69 7.82
CA ALA A 76 -9.77 -7.89 6.99
C ALA A 76 -8.36 -8.34 6.59
N LEU A 77 -7.52 -7.41 6.13
CA LEU A 77 -6.12 -7.67 5.76
C LEU A 77 -5.29 -8.20 6.95
N VAL A 78 -5.42 -7.58 8.13
CA VAL A 78 -4.70 -8.03 9.34
C VAL A 78 -5.15 -9.42 9.75
N ARG A 79 -6.45 -9.73 9.69
CA ARG A 79 -6.97 -11.08 9.98
C ARG A 79 -6.42 -12.11 8.99
N GLU A 80 -6.38 -11.79 7.70
CA GLU A 80 -5.83 -12.69 6.68
C GLU A 80 -4.34 -12.94 6.90
N MET A 81 -3.56 -11.90 7.20
CA MET A 81 -2.15 -12.03 7.56
C MET A 81 -1.92 -12.83 8.84
N TYR A 82 -2.73 -12.59 9.88
CA TYR A 82 -2.64 -13.34 11.13
C TYR A 82 -2.96 -14.82 10.90
N HIS A 83 -4.01 -15.10 10.12
CA HIS A 83 -4.36 -16.47 9.76
C HIS A 83 -3.26 -17.14 8.93
N TRP A 84 -2.68 -16.41 7.98
CA TRP A 84 -1.54 -16.87 7.19
C TRP A 84 -0.36 -17.21 8.11
N THR A 85 0.14 -16.26 8.90
CA THR A 85 1.25 -16.50 9.83
C THR A 85 0.98 -17.62 10.84
N ALA A 86 -0.24 -17.75 11.37
CA ALA A 86 -0.60 -18.83 12.30
C ALA A 86 -0.69 -20.21 11.62
N THR A 87 -1.17 -20.27 10.37
CA THR A 87 -1.21 -21.51 9.59
C THR A 87 0.18 -21.93 9.14
N TYR A 88 1.02 -20.94 8.79
CA TYR A 88 2.44 -21.10 8.51
C TYR A 88 3.24 -21.15 9.82
N HIS A 89 2.98 -22.16 10.65
CA HIS A 89 3.91 -22.54 11.72
C HIS A 89 5.20 -23.05 11.08
N ILE A 90 6.16 -22.16 10.86
CA ILE A 90 7.52 -22.48 10.44
C ILE A 90 8.14 -23.32 11.56
N LYS A 91 8.05 -24.63 11.43
CA LYS A 91 8.94 -25.52 12.17
C LYS A 91 10.31 -25.41 11.50
N PRO A 92 11.39 -25.10 12.25
CA PRO A 92 12.73 -25.18 11.71
C PRO A 92 13.04 -26.67 11.46
N SER A 93 12.67 -27.15 10.29
CA SER A 93 12.93 -28.52 9.85
C SER A 93 14.03 -28.48 8.80
N LEU A 94 15.09 -29.24 9.09
CA LEU A 94 16.30 -29.43 8.27
C LEU A 94 16.09 -30.27 7.01
N ASP A 95 14.88 -30.74 6.79
CA ASP A 95 14.53 -31.72 5.75
C ASP A 95 14.08 -31.01 4.47
N TYR A 96 14.84 -31.14 3.38
CA TYR A 96 14.55 -30.54 2.06
C TYR A 96 13.18 -30.96 1.51
N ASN A 97 12.70 -32.14 1.88
CA ASN A 97 11.41 -32.68 1.46
C ASN A 97 10.22 -32.17 2.29
N ARG A 98 10.43 -31.30 3.29
CA ARG A 98 9.34 -30.74 4.10
C ARG A 98 9.04 -29.30 3.75
N ALA A 99 7.75 -28.95 3.85
CA ALA A 99 7.26 -27.60 3.61
C ALA A 99 7.96 -26.59 4.55
N SER A 100 8.93 -25.88 3.98
CA SER A 100 9.65 -24.78 4.63
C SER A 100 9.00 -23.44 4.28
N TRP A 101 9.49 -22.33 4.85
CA TRP A 101 9.13 -20.97 4.42
C TRP A 101 9.31 -20.76 2.91
N ARG A 102 10.18 -21.58 2.27
CA ARG A 102 10.36 -21.65 0.81
C ARG A 102 9.08 -22.02 0.04
N HIS A 103 8.10 -22.62 0.71
CA HIS A 103 6.81 -23.02 0.15
C HIS A 103 5.68 -22.08 0.58
N ALA A 104 6.01 -20.89 1.09
CA ALA A 104 5.05 -19.85 1.40
C ALA A 104 4.28 -19.46 0.13
N SER A 105 3.04 -19.95 0.01
CA SER A 105 2.16 -19.56 -1.08
C SER A 105 1.67 -18.14 -0.79
N LEU A 106 2.02 -17.23 -1.69
CA LEU A 106 1.56 -15.84 -1.62
C LEU A 106 0.04 -15.79 -1.84
N LEU A 107 -0.64 -15.00 -1.01
CA LEU A 107 -2.08 -14.83 -1.08
C LEU A 107 -2.50 -14.17 -2.41
N ASN A 108 -3.76 -14.39 -2.81
CA ASN A 108 -4.24 -13.93 -4.11
C ASN A 108 -4.46 -12.41 -4.16
N ASP A 109 -4.78 -11.80 -3.01
CA ASP A 109 -4.98 -10.37 -2.87
C ASP A 109 -3.68 -9.57 -3.10
N PRO A 110 -3.65 -8.54 -3.96
CA PRO A 110 -2.45 -7.78 -4.27
C PRO A 110 -1.81 -7.07 -3.07
N ALA A 111 -2.61 -6.51 -2.15
CA ALA A 111 -2.11 -5.78 -1.00
C ALA A 111 -1.46 -6.74 0.01
N THR A 112 -2.15 -7.85 0.28
CA THR A 112 -1.66 -8.89 1.18
C THR A 112 -0.47 -9.63 0.60
N ARG A 113 -0.42 -9.81 -0.72
CA ARG A 113 0.75 -10.35 -1.44
C ARG A 113 1.98 -9.47 -1.32
N LYS A 114 1.83 -8.15 -1.43
CA LYS A 114 2.95 -7.21 -1.26
C LYS A 114 3.55 -7.37 0.13
N LEU A 115 2.70 -7.36 1.15
CA LEU A 115 3.15 -7.50 2.52
C LEU A 115 3.75 -8.88 2.81
N GLY A 116 3.18 -9.95 2.26
CA GLY A 116 3.77 -11.29 2.33
C GLY A 116 5.18 -11.34 1.74
N LYS A 117 5.43 -10.66 0.62
CA LYS A 117 6.78 -10.54 0.04
C LYS A 117 7.73 -9.76 0.94
N GLU A 118 7.27 -8.64 1.49
CA GLU A 118 8.07 -7.83 2.44
C GLU A 118 8.45 -8.67 3.66
N TRP A 119 7.48 -9.36 4.26
CA TRP A 119 7.72 -10.23 5.42
C TRP A 119 8.70 -11.36 5.12
N ILE A 120 8.56 -12.07 3.98
CA ILE A 120 9.51 -13.11 3.57
C ILE A 120 10.91 -12.52 3.42
N THR A 121 11.02 -11.34 2.80
CA THR A 121 12.30 -10.68 2.56
C THR A 121 12.97 -10.25 3.86
N GLU A 122 12.22 -9.64 4.78
CA GLU A 122 12.72 -9.29 6.13
C GLU A 122 13.12 -10.53 6.91
N HIS A 123 12.30 -11.58 6.87
CA HIS A 123 12.61 -12.83 7.54
C HIS A 123 13.89 -13.47 6.98
N MET A 124 14.06 -13.48 5.65
CA MET A 124 15.32 -13.94 5.03
C MET A 124 16.50 -13.09 5.47
N PHE A 125 16.37 -11.76 5.47
CA PHE A 125 17.43 -10.84 5.85
C PHE A 125 17.87 -11.03 7.30
N HIS A 126 16.92 -11.11 8.24
CA HIS A 126 17.22 -11.29 9.66
C HIS A 126 17.73 -12.69 10.00
N ASN A 127 17.31 -13.73 9.27
CA ASN A 127 17.82 -15.09 9.46
C ASN A 127 19.09 -15.39 8.65
N THR A 128 19.56 -14.45 7.82
CA THR A 128 20.70 -14.67 6.92
C THR A 128 21.93 -15.16 7.68
N ASP A 129 22.32 -14.46 8.75
CA ASP A 129 23.57 -14.78 9.47
C ASP A 129 23.48 -16.12 10.21
N ALA A 130 22.32 -16.44 10.79
CA ALA A 130 22.09 -17.71 11.49
C ALA A 130 22.14 -18.90 10.52
N ILE A 131 21.49 -18.77 9.36
CA ILE A 131 21.49 -19.81 8.32
C ILE A 131 22.90 -19.96 7.74
N PHE A 132 23.56 -18.86 7.41
CA PHE A 132 24.92 -18.89 6.87
C PHE A 132 25.89 -19.56 7.84
N HIS A 133 25.83 -19.23 9.13
CA HIS A 133 26.64 -19.88 10.14
C HIS A 133 26.36 -21.40 10.24
N GLN A 134 25.08 -21.79 10.21
CA GLN A 134 24.68 -23.20 10.24
C GLN A 134 25.25 -24.01 9.07
N TYR A 135 25.32 -23.41 7.88
CA TYR A 135 25.92 -24.03 6.70
C TYR A 135 27.41 -23.74 6.57
N GLY A 136 28.07 -23.31 7.65
CA GLY A 136 29.52 -23.11 7.74
C GLY A 136 30.08 -22.00 6.85
N PHE A 137 29.27 -21.00 6.52
CA PHE A 137 29.74 -19.76 5.91
C PHE A 137 30.37 -18.86 6.99
N PRO A 138 31.41 -18.10 6.62
CA PRO A 138 32.01 -17.13 7.53
C PRO A 138 31.04 -15.98 7.82
N PRO A 139 31.22 -15.26 8.94
CA PRO A 139 30.40 -14.10 9.28
C PRO A 139 30.40 -13.04 8.17
N ARG A 140 29.33 -12.26 8.05
CA ARG A 140 29.15 -11.23 7.00
C ARG A 140 30.31 -10.23 6.93
N ASP A 141 30.90 -9.90 8.07
CA ASP A 141 32.01 -8.96 8.17
C ASP A 141 33.38 -9.58 7.90
N SER A 142 33.43 -10.89 7.64
CA SER A 142 34.65 -11.59 7.25
C SER A 142 35.10 -11.15 5.85
N PHE A 143 36.42 -11.13 5.66
CA PHE A 143 37.06 -10.93 4.35
C PHE A 143 37.41 -12.26 3.67
N GLU A 144 36.94 -13.38 4.22
CA GLU A 144 37.15 -14.70 3.63
C GLU A 144 36.30 -14.89 2.37
N HIS A 145 36.94 -15.41 1.33
CA HIS A 145 36.31 -15.77 0.07
C HIS A 145 36.20 -17.30 -0.03
N LEU A 146 34.99 -17.80 -0.27
CA LEU A 146 34.74 -19.22 -0.55
C LEU A 146 34.50 -19.35 -2.06
N LEU A 147 35.54 -19.57 -2.86
CA LEU A 147 35.41 -19.67 -4.33
C LEU A 147 35.40 -21.13 -4.84
N HIS A 148 35.87 -22.09 -4.03
CA HIS A 148 36.10 -23.48 -4.45
C HIS A 148 35.76 -24.50 -3.35
N ASP A 149 34.67 -24.27 -2.63
CA ASP A 149 34.24 -25.13 -1.55
C ASP A 149 33.21 -26.14 -2.05
N PHE A 150 33.68 -27.35 -2.35
CA PHE A 150 32.88 -28.46 -2.88
C PHE A 150 32.93 -29.63 -1.91
N ASN A 151 31.76 -30.12 -1.53
CA ASN A 151 31.60 -31.35 -0.78
C ASN A 151 30.91 -32.39 -1.65
N PHE A 152 31.54 -33.54 -1.81
CA PHE A 152 31.02 -34.67 -2.56
C PHE A 152 30.60 -35.75 -1.56
N THR A 153 29.32 -36.10 -1.61
CA THR A 153 28.77 -37.23 -0.86
C THR A 153 28.31 -38.28 -1.86
N PHE A 154 28.65 -39.54 -1.59
CA PHE A 154 28.31 -40.67 -2.44
C PHE A 154 27.36 -41.57 -1.67
N ASP A 155 26.27 -41.98 -2.31
CA ASP A 155 25.29 -42.92 -1.77
C ASP A 155 25.02 -44.05 -2.77
N ASP A 156 24.24 -45.04 -2.36
CA ASP A 156 23.90 -46.20 -3.21
C ASP A 156 23.09 -45.80 -4.47
N ASN A 157 22.54 -44.57 -4.51
CA ASN A 157 21.72 -44.05 -5.60
C ASN A 157 22.45 -43.03 -6.50
N GLY A 158 23.70 -42.68 -6.20
CA GLY A 158 24.49 -41.72 -6.97
C GLY A 158 25.41 -40.86 -6.13
N TYR A 159 25.52 -39.59 -6.51
CA TYR A 159 26.35 -38.62 -5.81
C TYR A 159 25.60 -37.30 -5.64
N CYS A 160 25.81 -36.65 -4.49
CA CYS A 160 25.34 -35.31 -4.21
C CYS A 160 26.55 -34.38 -4.05
N VAL A 161 26.53 -33.27 -4.79
CA VAL A 161 27.55 -32.22 -4.72
C VAL A 161 26.95 -31.01 -4.03
N THR A 162 27.56 -30.59 -2.93
CA THR A 162 27.24 -29.31 -2.28
C THR A 162 28.37 -28.32 -2.59
N ALA A 163 28.05 -27.24 -3.28
CA ALA A 163 28.99 -26.14 -3.56
C ALA A 163 28.61 -24.91 -2.74
N ARG A 164 29.57 -24.33 -2.01
CA ARG A 164 29.39 -23.07 -1.29
C ARG A 164 30.23 -21.99 -1.96
N HIS A 165 29.60 -20.86 -2.26
CA HIS A 165 30.28 -19.71 -2.84
C HIS A 165 29.97 -18.43 -2.07
N MET A 166 31.01 -17.73 -1.61
CA MET A 166 30.89 -16.43 -0.95
C MET A 166 32.00 -15.51 -1.46
N THR A 167 31.59 -14.36 -2.01
CA THR A 167 32.50 -13.32 -2.49
C THR A 167 31.95 -11.95 -2.13
N ARG A 168 32.87 -11.06 -1.73
CA ARG A 168 32.58 -9.65 -1.54
C ARG A 168 32.83 -8.91 -2.86
N LEU A 169 31.79 -8.27 -3.37
CA LEU A 169 31.88 -7.42 -4.55
C LEU A 169 32.13 -5.98 -4.09
N SER A 170 33.11 -5.32 -4.71
CA SER A 170 33.43 -3.90 -4.44
C SER A 170 32.57 -2.92 -5.23
N GLU A 171 31.83 -3.41 -6.22
CA GLU A 171 31.00 -2.59 -7.10
C GLU A 171 29.59 -2.38 -6.53
N SER A 172 28.87 -1.41 -7.10
CA SER A 172 27.46 -1.21 -6.74
C SER A 172 26.61 -2.41 -7.17
N VAL A 173 25.50 -2.61 -6.45
CA VAL A 173 24.52 -3.65 -6.78
C VAL A 173 24.01 -3.49 -8.21
N ASP A 174 23.82 -2.26 -8.70
CA ASP A 174 23.37 -1.98 -10.06
C ASP A 174 24.40 -2.40 -11.13
N SER A 175 25.69 -2.15 -10.87
CA SER A 175 26.79 -2.59 -11.76
C SER A 175 26.82 -4.11 -11.85
N PHE A 176 26.75 -4.78 -10.69
CA PHE A 176 26.69 -6.23 -10.64
C PHE A 176 25.45 -6.78 -11.34
N LEU A 177 24.26 -6.20 -11.12
CA LEU A 177 23.03 -6.65 -11.80
C LEU A 177 23.13 -6.47 -13.32
N GLY A 178 23.70 -5.37 -13.80
CA GLY A 178 23.95 -5.16 -15.23
C GLY A 178 24.92 -6.19 -15.81
N HIS A 179 25.99 -6.51 -15.08
CA HIS A 179 26.94 -7.56 -15.46
C HIS A 179 26.29 -8.95 -15.42
N TYR A 180 25.54 -9.26 -14.36
CA TYR A 180 24.85 -10.54 -14.20
C TYR A 180 23.81 -10.76 -15.30
N GLN A 181 23.00 -9.75 -15.62
CA GLN A 181 21.99 -9.85 -16.69
C GLN A 181 22.64 -10.00 -18.08
N SER A 182 23.76 -9.34 -18.33
CA SER A 182 24.49 -9.46 -19.61
C SER A 182 25.25 -10.78 -19.75
N THR A 183 25.67 -11.39 -18.65
CA THR A 183 26.56 -12.55 -18.67
C THR A 183 25.86 -13.86 -18.34
N LEU A 184 24.92 -13.89 -17.38
CA LEU A 184 24.38 -15.12 -16.80
C LEU A 184 23.11 -15.67 -17.46
N LEU A 185 22.35 -14.85 -18.19
CA LEU A 185 21.26 -15.37 -19.05
C LEU A 185 21.77 -16.40 -20.07
N PRO A 186 22.86 -16.14 -20.83
CA PRO A 186 23.50 -17.14 -21.68
C PRO A 186 23.91 -18.41 -20.92
N PHE A 187 24.56 -18.28 -19.76
CA PHE A 187 25.06 -19.44 -18.98
C PHE A 187 23.94 -20.27 -18.33
N GLN A 188 22.86 -19.66 -17.84
CA GLN A 188 21.71 -20.39 -17.28
C GLN A 188 20.89 -21.10 -18.37
N THR A 189 20.93 -20.60 -19.61
CA THR A 189 20.31 -21.27 -20.78
C THR A 189 21.25 -22.22 -21.51
N CYS A 190 22.55 -22.24 -21.18
CA CYS A 190 23.49 -23.25 -21.65
C CYS A 190 23.22 -24.58 -20.94
N ILE A 191 22.11 -25.21 -21.30
CA ILE A 191 22.02 -26.66 -21.23
C ILE A 191 23.07 -27.18 -22.22
N LEU A 192 24.09 -27.87 -21.71
CA LEU A 192 25.04 -28.58 -22.58
C LEU A 192 24.22 -29.48 -23.52
N ASP A 193 24.44 -29.32 -24.83
CA ASP A 193 23.68 -29.94 -25.95
C ASP A 193 22.33 -29.30 -26.34
N TYR A 194 21.98 -28.10 -25.86
CA TYR A 194 20.80 -27.39 -26.36
C TYR A 194 21.12 -26.55 -27.61
N ASP A 195 20.85 -27.13 -28.77
CA ASP A 195 20.91 -26.43 -30.05
C ASP A 195 19.61 -25.63 -30.27
N VAL A 196 19.70 -24.29 -30.23
CA VAL A 196 18.57 -23.38 -30.52
C VAL A 196 18.00 -23.61 -31.93
N ALA A 197 18.79 -24.11 -32.88
CA ALA A 197 18.34 -24.39 -34.24
C ALA A 197 17.39 -25.60 -34.31
N SER A 198 17.42 -26.51 -33.33
CA SER A 198 16.55 -27.69 -33.30
C SER A 198 15.07 -27.35 -33.03
N THR A 199 14.81 -26.26 -32.31
CA THR A 199 13.44 -25.81 -31.98
C THR A 199 12.74 -25.05 -33.11
N CYS A 200 13.48 -24.52 -34.09
CA CYS A 200 12.92 -23.67 -35.14
C CYS A 200 12.57 -24.44 -36.43
N HIS A 201 12.90 -25.73 -36.55
CA HIS A 201 12.67 -26.56 -37.74
C HIS A 201 11.90 -27.87 -37.46
N GLY A 202 10.98 -27.87 -36.50
CA GLY A 202 10.21 -29.06 -36.12
C GLY A 202 8.70 -28.89 -36.02
N ALA A 203 8.14 -27.73 -36.38
CA ALA A 203 6.70 -27.51 -36.42
C ALA A 203 6.07 -27.97 -37.75
N THR A 204 6.42 -29.17 -38.23
CA THR A 204 5.59 -29.89 -39.21
C THR A 204 5.66 -31.40 -38.96
N ALA A 205 4.49 -31.94 -38.66
CA ALA A 205 4.10 -33.33 -38.45
C ALA A 205 5.07 -34.44 -38.93
N GLY A 206 5.41 -35.37 -38.04
CA GLY A 206 5.91 -36.69 -38.42
C GLY A 206 6.81 -37.38 -37.39
N SER A 207 6.24 -38.29 -36.60
CA SER A 207 6.87 -39.46 -35.96
C SER A 207 8.31 -39.30 -35.43
N MET A 208 8.46 -38.97 -34.14
CA MET A 208 9.78 -38.94 -33.48
C MET A 208 10.10 -40.32 -32.90
N THR A 209 10.88 -41.09 -33.67
CA THR A 209 11.55 -42.30 -33.20
C THR A 209 12.83 -41.88 -32.46
N LEU A 210 13.02 -42.37 -31.23
CA LEU A 210 14.20 -42.07 -30.39
C LEU A 210 15.51 -42.49 -31.09
N PRO A 211 16.53 -41.61 -31.21
CA PRO A 211 17.85 -42.03 -31.69
C PRO A 211 18.62 -42.76 -30.56
N ARG A 212 19.10 -43.97 -30.88
CA ARG A 212 20.04 -44.74 -30.05
C ARG A 212 21.34 -43.96 -29.82
N LEU A 213 21.76 -43.85 -28.56
CA LEU A 213 23.10 -43.39 -28.18
C LEU A 213 24.17 -44.29 -28.81
N ARG A 214 25.08 -43.69 -29.57
CA ARG A 214 26.25 -44.33 -30.16
C ARG A 214 27.34 -44.39 -29.10
N SER A 215 27.64 -45.60 -28.61
CA SER A 215 28.79 -45.89 -27.75
C SER A 215 30.09 -45.56 -28.47
N GLN A 216 30.89 -44.62 -27.94
CA GLN A 216 32.27 -44.44 -28.38
C GLN A 216 33.23 -45.17 -27.45
N THR A 217 33.83 -46.22 -27.99
CA THR A 217 35.02 -46.92 -27.51
C THR A 217 36.25 -46.03 -27.59
N ARG A 218 37.03 -46.00 -26.52
CA ARG A 218 38.33 -45.31 -26.39
C ARG A 218 39.47 -46.29 -26.74
N PRO A 219 40.53 -45.89 -27.46
CA PRO A 219 41.84 -46.54 -27.34
C PRO A 219 42.55 -46.10 -26.06
#